data_AF-A0ABD5FP62-F1
#
_entry.id   AF-A0ABD5FP62-F1
#
_cell.length_a   1.000
_cell.length_b   1.000
_cell.length_c   1.000
_cell.angle_alpha   90.00
_cell.angle_beta   90.00
_cell.angle_gamma   90.00
#
_symmetry.space_group_name_H-M   'P 1'
#
loop_
_entity.id
_entity.type
_entity.pdbx_description
1 polymer ?
#
loop_
_entity_poly.entity_id
_entity_poly.type
_entity_poly.pdbx_seq_one_letter_code
_entity_poly.pdbx_strand_id
1 'polypeptide(L)'
;MEKLTRMFERVISICIDSMLAILVVVVLIFMGKAIFMISTTLFPLSEAPHLSFLIEEIATLFILLEIILMLLRYMKDGHHIPVRYLILISITAILRELLLTEGMANDALFFALAIFVLVLVLLVLQKINAFQHTQEKDH
;
A
#
# COMPACT_ATOMS: atom_id res chain seq x y z
N MET A 1 32.46 14.54 18.74
CA MET A 1 31.01 14.81 18.55
C MET A 1 30.45 14.03 17.36
N GLU A 2 31.05 14.09 16.16
CA GLU A 2 30.54 13.42 14.94
C GLU A 2 30.60 11.88 14.89
N LYS A 3 31.40 11.24 15.75
CA LYS A 3 31.40 9.77 15.86
C LYS A 3 30.21 9.25 16.67
N LEU A 4 29.69 10.05 17.60
CA LEU A 4 28.60 9.66 18.49
C LEU A 4 27.24 9.70 17.77
N THR A 5 26.99 10.75 16.99
CA THR A 5 25.78 10.90 16.17
C THR A 5 25.64 9.78 15.13
N ARG A 6 26.73 9.43 14.43
CA ARG A 6 26.74 8.34 13.45
C ARG A 6 26.50 6.95 14.05
N MET A 7 26.96 6.70 15.29
CA MET A 7 26.62 5.44 15.98
C MET A 7 25.14 5.42 16.37
N PHE A 8 24.59 6.56 16.80
CA PHE A 8 23.18 6.67 17.19
C PHE A 8 22.24 6.43 15.99
N GLU A 9 22.53 7.06 14.85
CA GLU A 9 21.78 6.84 13.60
C GLU A 9 21.82 5.37 13.15
N ARG A 10 22.98 4.71 13.25
CA ARG A 10 23.13 3.30 12.88
C ARG A 10 22.33 2.38 13.78
N VAL A 11 22.32 2.63 15.10
CA VAL A 11 21.54 1.85 16.06
C VAL A 11 20.04 2.03 15.81
N ILE A 12 19.59 3.26 15.54
CA ILE A 12 18.18 3.55 15.23
C ILE A 12 17.75 2.85 13.94
N SER A 13 18.54 2.94 12.86
CA SER A 13 18.23 2.26 11.60
C SER A 13 18.09 0.74 11.79
N ILE A 14 19.05 0.11 12.48
CA ILE A 14 19.01 -1.32 12.77
C ILE A 14 17.76 -1.69 13.60
N CYS A 15 17.41 -0.85 14.57
CA CYS A 15 16.21 -1.05 15.38
C CYS A 15 14.94 -1.00 14.52
N ILE A 16 14.79 0.03 13.68
CA ILE A 16 13.63 0.20 12.81
C ILE A 16 13.54 -0.94 11.79
N ASP A 17 14.65 -1.30 11.13
CA ASP A 17 14.70 -2.40 10.17
C ASP A 17 14.30 -3.74 10.83
N SER A 18 14.71 -3.96 12.08
CA SER A 18 14.34 -5.17 12.83
C SER A 18 12.84 -5.21 13.18
N MET A 19 12.26 -4.09 13.60
CA MET A 19 10.82 -3.98 13.89
C MET A 19 9.99 -4.19 12.63
N LEU A 20 10.44 -3.60 11.52
CA LEU A 20 9.78 -3.72 10.23
C LEU A 20 9.84 -5.15 9.70
N ALA A 21 10.98 -5.83 9.83
CA ALA A 21 11.13 -7.23 9.43
C ALA A 21 10.15 -8.13 10.21
N ILE A 22 10.03 -7.93 11.53
CA ILE A 22 9.06 -8.65 12.37
C ILE A 22 7.64 -8.36 11.88
N LEU A 23 7.32 -7.11 11.59
CA LEU A 23 6.00 -6.71 11.09
C LEU A 23 5.65 -7.38 9.76
N VAL A 24 6.59 -7.46 8.82
CA VAL A 24 6.40 -8.18 7.53
C VAL A 24 6.08 -9.65 7.77
N VAL A 25 6.81 -10.33 8.67
CA VAL A 25 6.56 -11.74 9.00
C VAL A 25 5.17 -11.92 9.60
N VAL A 26 4.76 -11.05 10.53
CA VAL A 26 3.42 -11.09 11.12
C VAL A 26 2.35 -10.94 10.04
N VAL A 27 2.48 -9.94 9.16
CA VAL A 27 1.52 -9.71 8.06
C VAL A 27 1.44 -10.93 7.13
N LEU A 28 2.56 -11.57 6.81
CA LEU A 28 2.57 -12.79 5.99
C LEU A 28 1.78 -13.95 6.64
N ILE A 29 1.88 -14.12 7.97
CA ILE A 29 1.11 -15.13 8.70
C ILE A 29 -0.39 -14.82 8.62
N PHE A 30 -0.78 -13.57 8.85
CA PHE A 30 -2.19 -13.13 8.74
C PHE A 30 -2.72 -13.31 7.31
N MET A 31 -1.91 -13.01 6.30
CA MET A 31 -2.26 -13.20 4.89
C MET A 31 -2.47 -14.68 4.57
N GLY A 32 -1.60 -15.57 5.04
CA GLY A 32 -1.78 -17.01 4.89
C GLY A 32 -3.07 -17.52 5.55
N LYS A 33 -3.42 -16.98 6.73
CA LYS A 33 -4.67 -17.29 7.40
C LYS A 33 -5.89 -16.83 6.61
N ALA A 34 -5.86 -15.62 6.06
CA ALA A 34 -6.94 -15.10 5.21
C ALA A 34 -7.14 -15.97 3.96
N ILE A 35 -6.05 -16.35 3.28
CA ILE A 35 -6.11 -17.24 2.11
C ILE A 35 -6.69 -18.62 2.49
N PHE A 36 -6.31 -19.17 3.64
CA PHE A 36 -6.86 -20.43 4.12
C PHE A 36 -8.37 -20.33 4.38
N MET A 37 -8.82 -19.24 4.99
CA MET A 37 -10.24 -18.98 5.28
C MET A 37 -11.08 -18.93 4.00
N ILE A 38 -10.62 -18.16 3.02
CA ILE A 38 -11.24 -18.06 1.68
C ILE A 38 -11.31 -19.45 1.05
N SER A 39 -10.19 -20.17 1.04
CA SER A 39 -10.09 -21.51 0.48
C SER A 39 -11.10 -22.47 1.12
N THR A 40 -11.18 -22.52 2.45
CA THR A 40 -12.12 -23.39 3.17
C THR A 40 -13.58 -23.02 2.96
N THR A 41 -13.90 -21.74 2.76
CA THR A 41 -15.27 -21.26 2.51
C THR A 41 -15.74 -21.61 1.09
N LEU A 42 -14.82 -21.74 0.13
CA LEU A 42 -15.14 -22.08 -1.26
C LEU A 42 -15.38 -23.58 -1.51
N PHE A 43 -14.89 -24.47 -0.64
CA PHE A 43 -15.02 -25.93 -0.81
C PHE A 43 -16.42 -26.52 -0.53
N PRO A 44 -17.21 -26.05 0.46
CA PRO A 44 -18.57 -26.56 0.66
C PRO A 44 -19.54 -25.92 -0.35
N LEU A 45 -19.63 -26.52 -1.54
CA LEU A 45 -20.55 -26.15 -2.65
C LEU A 45 -22.06 -26.37 -2.36
N SER A 46 -22.49 -26.50 -1.10
CA SER A 46 -23.85 -26.99 -0.78
C SER A 46 -24.80 -25.97 -0.14
N GLU A 47 -24.30 -24.83 0.32
CA GLU A 47 -25.11 -23.72 0.81
C GLU A 47 -24.68 -22.51 -0.03
N ALA A 48 -25.62 -21.88 -0.74
CA ALA A 48 -25.32 -20.83 -1.70
C ALA A 48 -24.33 -19.81 -1.12
N PRO A 49 -23.18 -19.55 -1.76
CA PRO A 49 -22.16 -18.70 -1.19
C PRO A 49 -22.75 -17.30 -0.96
N HIS A 50 -22.69 -16.82 0.28
CA HIS A 50 -22.92 -15.41 0.57
C HIS A 50 -21.79 -14.62 -0.07
N LEU A 51 -21.99 -14.19 -1.33
CA LEU A 51 -21.03 -13.43 -2.12
C LEU A 51 -20.43 -12.26 -1.32
N SER A 52 -21.23 -11.63 -0.46
CA SER A 52 -20.80 -10.55 0.44
C SER A 52 -19.68 -10.98 1.39
N PHE A 53 -19.71 -12.20 1.93
CA PHE A 53 -18.66 -12.72 2.82
C PHE A 53 -17.37 -13.00 2.04
N LEU A 54 -17.47 -13.52 0.82
CA LEU A 54 -16.30 -13.73 -0.04
C LEU A 54 -15.64 -12.40 -0.43
N ILE A 55 -16.44 -11.39 -0.77
CA ILE A 55 -15.97 -10.05 -1.10
C ILE A 55 -15.25 -9.41 0.09
N GLU A 56 -15.76 -9.59 1.31
CA GLU A 56 -15.14 -9.11 2.54
C GLU A 56 -13.77 -9.77 2.82
N GLU A 57 -13.66 -11.09 2.65
CA GLU A 57 -12.38 -11.79 2.83
C GLU A 57 -11.36 -11.41 1.74
N ILE A 58 -11.80 -11.24 0.48
CA ILE A 58 -10.95 -10.75 -0.62
C ILE A 58 -10.45 -9.32 -0.34
N ALA A 59 -11.31 -8.44 0.17
CA ALA A 59 -10.93 -7.08 0.57
C ALA A 59 -9.87 -7.08 1.67
N THR A 60 -10.02 -7.97 2.65
CA THR A 60 -9.05 -8.15 3.74
C THR A 60 -7.70 -8.60 3.21
N LEU A 61 -7.67 -9.54 2.24
CA LEU A 61 -6.44 -9.95 1.56
C LEU A 61 -5.79 -8.76 0.84
N PHE A 62 -6.57 -7.94 0.15
CA PHE A 62 -6.06 -6.77 -0.58
C PHE A 62 -5.41 -5.74 0.35
N ILE A 63 -6.00 -5.49 1.54
CA ILE A 63 -5.41 -4.63 2.58
C ILE A 63 -4.09 -5.22 3.09
N LEU A 64 -4.03 -6.53 3.35
CA LEU A 64 -2.79 -7.19 3.80
C LEU A 64 -1.69 -7.13 2.72
N LEU A 65 -2.07 -7.27 1.44
CA LEU A 65 -1.16 -7.11 0.31
C LEU A 65 -0.65 -5.66 0.17
N GLU A 66 -1.52 -4.67 0.37
CA GLU A 66 -1.15 -3.26 0.34
C GLU A 66 -0.16 -2.91 1.46
N ILE A 67 -0.39 -3.41 2.67
CA ILE A 67 0.52 -3.24 3.81
C ILE A 67 1.89 -3.85 3.50
N ILE A 68 1.96 -5.09 3.01
CA ILE A 68 3.26 -5.71 2.73
C ILE A 68 4.01 -5.00 1.58
N LEU A 69 3.31 -4.53 0.55
CA LEU A 69 3.91 -3.73 -0.52
C LEU A 69 4.51 -2.43 0.03
N MET A 70 3.81 -1.76 0.95
CA MET A 70 4.32 -0.56 1.61
C MET A 70 5.56 -0.85 2.45
N LEU A 71 5.56 -1.92 3.24
CA LEU A 71 6.70 -2.31 4.08
C LEU A 71 7.93 -2.69 3.22
N LEU A 72 7.73 -3.45 2.14
CA LEU A 72 8.81 -3.81 1.21
C LEU A 72 9.38 -2.59 0.49
N ARG A 73 8.53 -1.62 0.13
CA ARG A 73 8.96 -0.36 -0.47
C ARG A 73 9.77 0.47 0.52
N TYR A 74 9.31 0.55 1.77
CA TYR A 74 10.00 1.24 2.85
C TYR A 74 11.41 0.68 3.08
N MET A 75 11.58 -0.65 3.05
CA MET A 75 12.91 -1.27 3.11
C MET A 75 13.81 -0.88 1.93
N LYS A 76 13.25 -0.86 0.71
CA LYS A 76 14.03 -0.60 -0.51
C LYS A 76 14.50 0.84 -0.67
N ASP A 77 13.74 1.81 -0.15
CA ASP A 77 14.06 3.24 -0.31
C ASP A 77 14.83 3.84 0.88
N GLY A 78 15.36 3.00 1.78
CA GLY A 78 16.26 3.43 2.84
C GLY A 78 15.64 4.49 3.76
N HIS A 79 14.45 4.20 4.30
CA HIS A 79 13.68 5.05 5.22
C HIS A 79 13.00 6.30 4.64
N HIS A 80 13.21 6.65 3.37
CA HIS A 80 12.46 7.72 2.73
C HIS A 80 11.33 7.14 1.88
N ILE A 81 10.08 7.44 2.25
CA ILE A 81 8.93 7.13 1.39
C ILE A 81 8.75 8.32 0.44
N PRO A 82 9.17 8.25 -0.84
CA PRO A 82 8.90 9.34 -1.76
C PRO A 82 7.39 9.46 -2.02
N VAL A 83 6.95 10.70 -2.17
CA VAL A 83 5.55 11.11 -2.25
C VAL A 83 4.75 10.34 -3.32
N ARG A 84 5.41 9.87 -4.38
CA ARG A 84 4.81 9.02 -5.43
C ARG A 84 4.16 7.74 -4.87
N TYR A 85 4.78 7.08 -3.89
CA TYR A 85 4.21 5.83 -3.36
C TYR A 85 2.99 6.09 -2.49
N LEU A 86 2.97 7.20 -1.74
CA LEU A 86 1.80 7.61 -0.97
C LEU A 86 0.59 7.85 -1.91
N ILE A 87 0.82 8.51 -3.05
CA ILE A 87 -0.24 8.71 -4.05
C ILE A 87 -0.72 7.36 -4.63
N LEU A 88 0.19 6.44 -4.95
CA LEU A 88 -0.18 5.11 -5.47
C LEU A 88 -0.97 4.27 -4.45
N ILE A 89 -0.61 4.33 -3.17
CA ILE A 89 -1.35 3.70 -2.06
C ILE A 89 -2.75 4.30 -1.99
N SER A 90 -2.87 5.62 -2.02
CA SER A 90 -4.17 6.30 -1.98
C SER A 90 -5.05 5.94 -3.18
N ILE A 91 -4.48 5.83 -4.40
CA ILE A 91 -5.20 5.36 -5.58
C ILE A 91 -5.69 3.91 -5.37
N THR A 92 -4.84 3.05 -4.84
CA THR A 92 -5.15 1.63 -4.59
C THR A 92 -6.26 1.46 -3.55
N ALA A 93 -6.24 2.28 -2.49
CA ALA A 93 -7.28 2.32 -1.46
C ALA A 93 -8.65 2.76 -2.02
N ILE A 94 -8.68 3.82 -2.84
CA ILE A 94 -9.92 4.29 -3.48
C ILE A 94 -10.44 3.22 -4.47
N LEU A 95 -9.55 2.59 -5.23
CA LEU A 95 -9.92 1.51 -6.15
C LEU A 95 -10.52 0.31 -5.41
N ARG A 96 -9.98 -0.04 -4.23
CA ARG A 96 -10.53 -1.10 -3.39
C ARG A 96 -11.94 -0.75 -2.90
N GLU A 97 -12.14 0.46 -2.39
CA GLU A 97 -13.46 0.93 -1.93
C GLU A 97 -14.49 0.92 -3.07
N LEU A 98 -14.05 1.28 -4.28
CA LEU A 98 -14.87 1.23 -5.48
C LEU A 98 -15.32 -0.20 -5.84
N LEU A 99 -14.44 -1.20 -5.70
CA LEU A 99 -14.78 -2.61 -5.94
C LEU A 99 -15.73 -3.20 -4.88
N LEU A 100 -15.72 -2.65 -3.66
CA LEU A 100 -16.52 -3.12 -2.53
C LEU A 100 -17.92 -2.50 -2.45
N THR A 101 -18.15 -1.42 -3.18
CA THR A 101 -19.44 -0.71 -3.17
C THR A 101 -20.47 -1.43 -4.03
N GLU A 102 -21.51 -1.96 -3.40
CA GLU A 102 -22.73 -2.42 -4.06
C GLU A 102 -23.80 -1.30 -4.02
N GLY A 103 -24.06 -0.64 -5.15
CA GLY A 103 -25.41 -0.10 -5.42
C GLY A 103 -25.63 1.41 -5.50
N MET A 104 -24.68 2.29 -5.17
CA MET A 104 -24.89 3.75 -5.24
C MET A 104 -24.01 4.39 -6.33
N ALA A 105 -24.60 4.65 -7.50
CA ALA A 105 -23.90 5.23 -8.66
C ALA A 105 -23.24 6.60 -8.37
N ASN A 106 -23.75 7.32 -7.37
CA ASN A 106 -23.22 8.63 -6.98
C ASN A 106 -21.85 8.51 -6.31
N ASP A 107 -21.62 7.48 -5.49
CA ASP A 107 -20.35 7.29 -4.78
C ASP A 107 -19.24 6.88 -5.76
N ALA A 108 -19.59 6.06 -6.75
CA ALA A 108 -18.69 5.69 -7.84
C ALA A 108 -18.16 6.91 -8.61
N LEU A 109 -19.00 7.93 -8.83
CA LEU A 109 -18.58 9.19 -9.46
C LEU A 109 -17.57 9.97 -8.61
N PHE A 110 -17.78 10.05 -7.29
CA PHE A 110 -16.83 10.71 -6.39
C PHE A 110 -15.49 9.97 -6.31
N PHE A 111 -15.50 8.63 -6.26
CA PHE A 111 -14.27 7.84 -6.31
C PHE A 111 -13.53 8.00 -7.64
N ALA A 112 -14.24 8.01 -8.77
CA ALA A 112 -13.64 8.26 -10.08
C ALA A 112 -13.02 9.66 -10.16
N LEU A 113 -13.71 10.69 -9.65
CA LEU A 113 -13.18 12.04 -9.57
C LEU A 113 -11.95 12.13 -8.65
N ALA A 114 -11.96 11.45 -7.51
CA ALA A 114 -10.82 11.41 -6.60
C ALA A 114 -9.59 10.77 -7.28
N ILE A 115 -9.76 9.61 -7.94
CA ILE A 115 -8.67 8.97 -8.70
C ILE A 115 -8.14 9.92 -9.78
N PHE A 116 -9.03 10.61 -10.51
CA PHE A 116 -8.63 11.59 -11.52
C PHE A 116 -7.75 12.71 -10.94
N VAL A 117 -8.15 13.28 -9.80
CA VAL A 117 -7.36 14.30 -9.10
C VAL A 117 -6.00 13.75 -8.66
N LEU A 118 -5.94 12.54 -8.09
CA LEU A 118 -4.67 11.93 -7.67
C LEU A 118 -3.72 11.69 -8.85
N VAL A 119 -4.24 11.25 -10.00
CA VAL A 119 -3.46 11.10 -11.23
C VAL A 119 -2.92 12.45 -11.71
N LEU A 120 -3.72 13.51 -11.63
CA LEU A 120 -3.29 14.88 -11.96
C LEU A 120 -2.16 15.34 -11.04
N VAL A 121 -2.28 15.13 -9.73
CA VAL A 121 -1.21 15.41 -8.76
C VAL A 121 0.06 14.63 -9.09
N LEU A 122 -0.07 13.35 -9.47
CA LEU A 122 1.05 12.51 -9.85
C LEU A 122 1.76 13.04 -11.12
N LEU A 123 1.00 13.49 -12.12
CA LEU A 123 1.54 14.11 -13.33
C LEU A 123 2.30 15.41 -13.02
N VAL A 124 1.72 16.28 -12.18
CA VAL A 124 2.37 17.54 -11.77
C VAL A 124 3.67 17.25 -11.02
N LEU A 125 3.65 16.29 -10.08
CA LEU A 125 4.83 15.89 -9.33
C LEU A 125 5.92 15.30 -10.24
N GLN A 126 5.55 14.46 -11.21
CA GLN A 126 6.48 13.94 -12.21
C GLN A 126 7.09 15.06 -13.05
N LYS A 127 6.29 16.03 -13.47
CA LYS A 127 6.75 17.19 -14.23
C LYS A 127 7.72 18.01 -13.39
N ILE A 128 7.41 18.32 -12.12
CA ILE A 128 8.30 19.06 -11.22
C ILE A 128 9.63 18.30 -10.99
N ASN A 129 9.57 16.99 -10.74
CA ASN A 129 10.78 16.18 -10.55
C ASN A 129 11.62 16.05 -11.83
N ALA A 130 11.00 16.00 -13.01
CA ALA A 130 11.71 16.03 -14.29
C ALA A 130 12.44 17.36 -14.53
N PHE A 131 11.91 18.47 -14.01
CA PHE A 131 12.58 19.77 -14.04
C PHE A 131 13.80 19.83 -13.11
N GLN A 132 13.81 19.10 -11.99
CA GLN A 132 14.95 19.05 -11.06
C GLN A 132 16.16 18.33 -11.67
N HIS A 133 15.97 17.24 -12.41
CA HIS A 133 17.06 16.51 -13.09
C HIS A 133 17.67 17.24 -14.30
N THR A 134 17.05 18.31 -14.80
CA THR A 134 17.60 19.12 -15.90
C THR A 134 18.51 20.24 -15.39
N GLN A 135 18.41 20.64 -14.11
CA GLN A 135 19.24 21.69 -13.50
C GLN A 135 20.55 21.18 -12.87
N GLU A 136 20.72 19.86 -12.69
CA GLU A 136 21.98 19.27 -12.16
C GLU A 136 23.03 19.00 -13.25
N LYS A 137 22.69 19.18 -14.53
CA LYS A 137 23.64 18.99 -15.65
C LYS A 137 24.34 20.27 -16.14
N ASP A 138 24.02 21.42 -15.55
CA ASP A 138 24.59 22.73 -15.94
C ASP A 138 25.37 23.43 -14.80
N HIS A 139 25.93 22.66 -13.85
CA HIS A 139 26.92 23.16 -12.88
C HIS A 139 28.15 22.26 -12.77
#